data_AF-A0A926CQS8-F1
#
_entry.id   AF-A0A926CQS8-F1
#
_cell.length_a   1.000
_cell.length_b   1.000
_cell.length_c   1.000
_cell.angle_alpha   90.00
_cell.angle_beta   90.00
_cell.angle_gamma   90.00
#
_symmetry.space_group_name_H-M   'P 1'
#
loop_
_entity.id
_entity.type
_entity.pdbx_description
1 polymer ?
#
loop_
_entity_poly.entity_id
_entity_poly.type
_entity_poly.pdbx_seq_one_letter_code
_entity_poly.pdbx_strand_id
1 'polypeptide(L)'
;MAVAPIVVIGLIAISLVGLAWWLLITTEGVYLGQRVVIWLYDLYATRYDGIKQFLPDYDDLLLAQPIMNEIVPKTDPLVLDVATGTGRLPAALCRLPYFAGHIIASDPSRKMLAQAVIKLAAERDRISFL
;
A
#
# COMPACT_ATOMS: atom_id res chain seq x y z
N MET A 1 35.09 -28.97 25.83
CA MET A 1 33.67 -28.86 26.24
C MET A 1 33.01 -27.50 25.89
N ALA A 2 33.73 -26.51 25.35
CA ALA A 2 33.16 -25.19 25.00
C ALA A 2 32.53 -25.09 23.59
N VAL A 3 32.67 -26.11 22.74
CA VAL A 3 32.17 -26.07 21.35
C VAL A 3 30.65 -26.22 21.28
N ALA A 4 30.07 -27.08 22.13
CA ALA A 4 28.63 -27.31 22.19
C ALA A 4 27.80 -26.04 22.51
N PRO A 5 28.15 -25.21 23.53
CA PRO A 5 27.39 -23.99 23.80
C PRO A 5 27.51 -22.94 22.70
N ILE A 6 28.66 -22.82 22.03
CA ILE A 6 28.84 -21.89 20.91
C ILE A 6 27.93 -22.27 19.73
N VAL A 7 27.85 -23.56 19.41
CA VAL A 7 26.97 -24.06 18.34
C VAL A 7 25.49 -23.79 18.68
N VAL A 8 25.07 -24.06 19.91
CA VAL A 8 23.69 -23.79 20.34
C VAL A 8 23.35 -22.31 20.27
N ILE A 9 24.23 -21.43 20.75
CA ILE A 9 24.05 -19.98 20.66
C ILE A 9 23.94 -19.54 19.18
N GLY A 10 24.79 -20.08 18.32
CA GLY A 10 24.75 -19.81 16.88
C GLY A 10 23.40 -20.20 16.24
N LEU A 11 22.88 -21.39 16.56
CA LEU A 11 21.60 -21.87 16.04
C LEU A 11 20.42 -21.02 16.54
N ILE A 12 20.43 -20.62 17.81
CA ILE A 12 19.41 -19.75 18.37
C ILE A 12 19.45 -18.38 17.67
N ALA A 13 20.63 -17.80 17.50
CA ALA A 13 20.78 -16.52 16.83
C ALA A 13 20.26 -16.56 15.38
N ILE A 14 20.62 -17.59 14.61
CA ILE A 14 20.13 -17.78 13.24
C ILE A 14 18.61 -17.92 13.22
N SER A 15 18.05 -18.71 14.15
CA SER A 15 16.60 -18.93 14.24
C SER A 15 15.86 -17.62 14.55
N LEU A 16 16.38 -16.81 15.47
CA LEU A 16 15.80 -15.50 15.80
C LEU A 16 15.88 -14.52 14.63
N VAL A 17 16.98 -14.50 13.89
CA VAL A 17 17.11 -13.67 12.67
C VAL A 17 16.12 -14.11 11.61
N GLY A 18 15.99 -15.42 11.36
CA GLY A 18 15.01 -15.96 10.41
C GLY A 18 13.57 -15.62 10.79
N LEU A 19 13.24 -15.73 12.09
CA LEU A 19 11.93 -15.36 12.61
C LEU A 19 11.66 -13.85 12.45
N ALA A 20 12.63 -13.00 12.79
CA ALA A 20 12.50 -11.55 12.65
C ALA A 20 12.34 -11.13 11.17
N TRP A 21 13.09 -11.76 10.26
CA TRP A 21 12.94 -11.55 8.83
C TRP A 21 11.54 -11.92 8.35
N TRP A 22 11.06 -13.10 8.72
CA TRP A 22 9.73 -13.55 8.34
C TRP A 22 8.64 -12.60 8.87
N LEU A 23 8.71 -12.22 10.16
CA LEU A 23 7.75 -11.31 10.77
C LEU A 23 7.76 -9.91 10.13
N LEU A 24 8.92 -9.31 9.91
CA LEU A 24 8.99 -7.92 9.45
C LEU A 24 8.92 -7.76 7.93
N ILE A 25 9.49 -8.69 7.17
CA ILE A 25 9.61 -8.58 5.71
C ILE A 25 8.51 -9.37 5.01
N THR A 26 8.39 -10.67 5.29
CA THR A 26 7.42 -11.53 4.59
C THR A 26 5.99 -11.21 4.99
N THR A 27 5.74 -10.96 6.28
CA THR A 27 4.38 -10.69 6.78
C THR A 27 4.06 -9.20 6.90
N GLU A 28 4.99 -8.33 6.52
CA GLU A 28 4.86 -6.86 6.66
C GLU A 28 4.43 -6.41 8.08
N GLY A 29 4.79 -7.19 9.12
CA GLY A 29 4.49 -6.90 10.52
C GLY A 29 3.05 -7.18 10.99
N VAL A 30 2.21 -7.83 10.18
CA VAL A 30 0.78 -8.08 10.51
C VAL A 30 0.60 -8.78 11.87
N TYR A 31 1.48 -9.72 12.23
CA TYR A 31 1.44 -10.42 13.52
C TYR A 31 1.91 -9.59 14.71
N LEU A 32 2.52 -8.42 14.49
CA LEU A 32 3.01 -7.52 15.52
C LEU A 32 2.05 -6.35 15.80
N GLY A 33 0.97 -6.27 15.03
CA GLY A 33 -0.11 -5.31 15.20
C GLY A 33 0.01 -4.04 14.35
N GLN A 34 -1.09 -3.28 14.30
CA GLN A 34 -1.29 -2.16 13.36
C GLN A 34 -0.19 -1.09 13.44
N ARG A 35 0.30 -0.76 14.63
CA ARG A 35 1.35 0.27 14.79
C ARG A 35 2.65 -0.11 14.09
N VAL A 36 3.02 -1.39 14.12
CA VAL A 36 4.23 -1.90 13.46
C VAL A 36 4.05 -1.88 11.95
N VAL A 37 2.87 -2.28 11.47
CA VAL A 37 2.51 -2.22 10.04
C VAL A 37 2.62 -0.78 9.50
N ILE A 38 2.00 0.19 10.19
CA ILE A 38 2.08 1.60 9.80
C ILE A 38 3.53 2.08 9.80
N TRP A 39 4.31 1.74 10.83
CA TRP A 39 5.71 2.12 10.91
C TRP A 39 6.55 1.53 9.76
N LEU A 40 6.33 0.26 9.39
CA LEU A 40 6.99 -0.37 8.24
C LEU A 40 6.63 0.33 6.94
N TYR A 41 5.35 0.62 6.69
CA TYR A 41 4.95 1.40 5.51
C TYR A 41 5.56 2.80 5.52
N ASP A 42 5.52 3.51 6.63
CA ASP A 42 6.18 4.82 6.78
C ASP A 42 7.69 4.77 6.49
N LEU A 43 8.36 3.66 6.79
CA LEU A 43 9.78 3.47 6.50
C LEU A 43 10.04 3.35 4.99
N TYR A 44 9.15 2.68 4.25
CA TYR A 44 9.32 2.37 2.84
C TYR A 44 8.50 3.23 1.88
N ALA A 45 7.67 4.16 2.36
CA ALA A 45 6.71 4.93 1.56
C ALA A 45 7.27 5.50 0.25
N THR A 46 8.42 6.17 0.30
CA THR A 46 9.06 6.77 -0.89
C THR A 46 9.55 5.73 -1.91
N ARG A 47 9.85 4.50 -1.46
CA ARG A 47 10.33 3.41 -2.31
C ARG A 47 9.23 2.42 -2.68
N TYR A 48 8.04 2.57 -2.10
CA TYR A 48 7.01 1.54 -2.13
C TYR A 48 6.57 1.20 -3.55
N ASP A 49 6.23 2.21 -4.35
CA ASP A 49 5.82 2.03 -5.75
C ASP A 49 6.97 1.43 -6.59
N GLY A 50 8.22 1.84 -6.32
CA GLY A 50 9.40 1.33 -7.02
C GLY A 50 9.75 -0.13 -6.66
N ILE A 51 9.53 -0.54 -5.40
CA ILE A 51 9.75 -1.92 -4.94
C ILE A 51 8.69 -2.84 -5.53
N LYS A 52 7.43 -2.39 -5.53
CA LYS A 52 6.32 -3.23 -5.99
C LYS A 52 6.18 -3.27 -7.52
N GLN A 53 6.87 -2.38 -8.25
CA GLN A 53 6.96 -2.37 -9.71
C GLN A 53 5.61 -2.51 -10.41
N PHE A 54 4.61 -1.80 -9.92
CA PHE A 54 3.25 -1.89 -10.45
C PHE A 54 3.17 -1.33 -11.87
N LEU A 55 2.33 -1.95 -12.71
CA LEU A 55 2.04 -1.50 -14.07
C LEU A 55 0.71 -0.74 -14.08
N PRO A 56 0.71 0.57 -14.39
CA PRO A 56 -0.49 1.40 -14.42
C PRO A 56 -1.65 0.79 -15.22
N ASP A 57 -1.35 0.22 -16.39
CA ASP A 57 -2.35 -0.38 -17.28
C ASP A 57 -3.09 -1.56 -16.62
N TYR A 58 -2.41 -2.31 -15.75
CA TYR A 58 -3.03 -3.41 -15.00
C TYR A 58 -4.00 -2.87 -13.95
N ASP A 59 -3.70 -1.74 -13.31
CA ASP A 59 -4.62 -1.12 -12.34
C ASP A 59 -5.87 -0.60 -13.04
N ASP A 60 -5.74 -0.07 -14.25
CA ASP A 60 -6.88 0.36 -15.05
C ASP A 60 -7.78 -0.84 -15.41
N LEU A 61 -7.17 -1.93 -15.92
CA LEU A 61 -7.88 -3.12 -16.38
C LEU A 61 -8.47 -3.98 -15.26
N LEU A 62 -7.77 -4.11 -14.13
CA LEU A 62 -8.11 -5.07 -13.08
C LEU A 62 -8.76 -4.43 -11.85
N LEU A 63 -8.64 -3.11 -11.67
CA LEU A 63 -9.25 -2.39 -10.55
C LEU A 63 -10.31 -1.40 -11.02
N ALA A 64 -9.91 -0.41 -11.81
CA ALA A 64 -10.79 0.72 -12.12
C ALA A 64 -11.93 0.34 -13.08
N GLN A 65 -11.62 -0.35 -14.18
CA GLN A 65 -12.61 -0.74 -15.19
C GLN A 65 -13.70 -1.67 -14.64
N PRO A 66 -13.38 -2.74 -13.86
CA PRO A 66 -14.41 -3.59 -13.26
C PRO A 66 -15.32 -2.82 -12.31
N ILE A 67 -14.77 -1.96 -11.45
CA ILE A 67 -15.57 -1.13 -10.53
C ILE A 67 -16.55 -0.25 -11.30
N MET A 68 -16.07 0.42 -12.36
CA MET A 68 -16.92 1.31 -13.15
C MET A 68 -17.99 0.56 -13.95
N ASN A 69 -17.68 -0.64 -14.46
CA ASN A 69 -18.64 -1.47 -15.19
C ASN A 69 -19.84 -1.89 -14.32
N GLU A 70 -19.61 -2.17 -13.03
CA GLU A 70 -20.67 -2.57 -12.10
C GLU A 70 -21.66 -1.44 -11.77
N ILE A 71 -21.24 -0.18 -11.94
CA ILE A 71 -22.07 0.98 -11.59
C ILE A 71 -22.62 1.71 -12.81
N VAL A 72 -22.40 1.20 -14.03
CA VAL A 72 -22.97 1.77 -15.27
C VAL A 72 -24.50 1.91 -15.12
N PRO A 73 -25.10 3.04 -15.56
CA PRO A 73 -24.49 4.15 -16.32
C PRO A 73 -23.93 5.28 -15.45
N LYS A 74 -23.76 5.09 -14.14
CA LYS A 74 -23.29 6.14 -13.24
C LYS A 74 -21.81 6.48 -13.49
N THR A 75 -21.55 7.72 -13.91
CA THR A 75 -20.21 8.25 -14.17
C THR A 75 -19.65 9.08 -13.01
N ASP A 76 -20.50 9.54 -12.08
CA ASP A 76 -20.18 10.45 -10.98
C ASP A 76 -20.29 9.81 -9.57
N PRO A 77 -19.68 8.65 -9.29
CA PRO A 77 -19.74 8.05 -7.97
C PRO A 77 -18.93 8.83 -6.92
N LEU A 78 -19.36 8.71 -5.67
CA LEU A 78 -18.52 9.01 -4.51
C LEU A 78 -17.84 7.70 -4.08
N VAL A 79 -16.52 7.63 -4.21
CA VAL A 79 -15.72 6.43 -3.93
C VAL A 79 -14.97 6.62 -2.62
N LEU A 80 -15.07 5.66 -1.69
CA LEU A 80 -14.21 5.59 -0.51
C LEU A 80 -13.13 4.53 -0.73
N ASP A 81 -11.88 4.95 -0.83
CA ASP A 81 -10.72 4.06 -0.93
C ASP A 81 -10.05 3.93 0.44
N VAL A 82 -10.21 2.76 1.06
CA VAL A 82 -9.71 2.46 2.41
C VAL A 82 -8.36 1.76 2.30
N ALA A 83 -7.38 2.24 3.05
CA ALA A 83 -5.96 1.86 2.90
C ALA A 83 -5.43 2.20 1.51
N THR A 84 -5.65 3.46 1.10
CA THR A 84 -5.28 3.96 -0.24
C THR A 84 -3.79 3.87 -0.54
N GLY A 85 -2.94 3.80 0.50
CA GLY A 85 -1.49 3.79 0.38
C GLY A 85 -0.98 5.00 -0.40
N THR A 86 -0.25 4.74 -1.48
CA THR A 86 0.28 5.74 -2.41
C THR A 86 -0.73 6.18 -3.48
N GLY A 87 -2.01 5.81 -3.37
CA GLY A 87 -3.10 6.29 -4.23
C GLY A 87 -3.20 5.57 -5.58
N ARG A 88 -2.96 4.25 -5.64
CA ARG A 88 -3.02 3.49 -6.91
C ARG A 88 -4.42 3.42 -7.51
N LEU A 89 -5.42 3.04 -6.71
CA LEU A 89 -6.80 3.00 -7.17
C LEU A 89 -7.32 4.40 -7.57
N PRO A 90 -7.09 5.47 -6.78
CA PRO A 90 -7.44 6.82 -7.18
C PRO A 90 -6.80 7.23 -8.51
N ALA A 91 -5.52 6.91 -8.71
CA ALA A 91 -4.84 7.16 -9.99
C ALA A 91 -5.54 6.45 -11.16
N ALA A 92 -5.88 5.17 -10.97
CA ALA A 92 -6.50 4.36 -12.01
C ALA A 92 -7.91 4.84 -12.36
N LEU A 93 -8.72 5.20 -11.35
CA LEU A 93 -10.05 5.77 -11.57
C LEU A 93 -9.97 7.12 -12.30
N CYS A 94 -9.06 8.02 -11.91
CA CYS A 94 -8.90 9.32 -12.58
C CYS A 94 -8.39 9.21 -14.02
N ARG A 95 -7.68 8.14 -14.39
CA ARG A 95 -7.26 7.88 -15.78
C ARG A 95 -8.41 7.47 -16.69
N LEU A 96 -9.50 6.92 -16.14
CA LEU A 96 -10.64 6.51 -16.95
C LEU A 96 -11.40 7.75 -17.46
N PRO A 97 -11.61 7.90 -18.78
CA PRO A 97 -12.18 9.12 -19.36
C PRO A 97 -13.64 9.36 -18.98
N TYR A 98 -14.36 8.32 -18.57
CA TYR A 98 -15.77 8.38 -18.17
C TYR A 98 -15.96 8.38 -16.65
N PHE A 99 -14.89 8.36 -15.85
CA PHE A 99 -14.98 8.63 -14.43
C PHE A 99 -15.07 10.15 -14.25
N ALA A 100 -16.19 10.63 -13.71
CA ALA A 100 -16.47 12.02 -13.34
C ALA A 100 -16.78 12.17 -11.84
N GLY A 101 -16.50 11.14 -11.05
CA GLY A 101 -16.77 11.09 -9.61
C GLY A 101 -15.72 11.78 -8.75
N HIS A 102 -15.92 11.63 -7.44
CA HIS A 102 -15.05 12.12 -6.37
C HIS A 102 -14.56 10.97 -5.50
N ILE A 103 -13.31 11.04 -5.05
CA ILE A 103 -12.66 9.97 -4.29
C ILE A 103 -12.29 10.49 -2.90
N ILE A 104 -12.65 9.75 -1.86
CA ILE A 104 -12.16 9.93 -0.50
C ILE A 104 -11.11 8.83 -0.28
N ALA A 105 -9.84 9.22 -0.24
CA ALA A 105 -8.71 8.32 -0.14
C ALA A 105 -8.14 8.37 1.28
N SER A 106 -8.23 7.26 2.03
CA SER A 106 -7.81 7.23 3.43
C SER A 106 -6.75 6.17 3.71
N ASP A 107 -5.74 6.54 4.49
CA ASP A 107 -4.70 5.62 4.95
C ASP A 107 -4.13 6.03 6.31
N PRO A 108 -3.92 5.09 7.26
CA PRO A 108 -3.31 5.42 8.54
C PRO A 108 -1.84 5.86 8.44
N SER A 109 -1.12 5.52 7.36
CA SER A 109 0.24 5.97 7.10
C SER A 109 0.25 7.37 6.49
N ARG A 110 0.65 8.35 7.31
CA ARG A 110 0.80 9.75 6.88
C ARG A 110 1.81 9.91 5.74
N LYS A 111 2.88 9.10 5.72
CA LYS A 111 3.89 9.20 4.66
C LYS A 111 3.40 8.59 3.35
N MET A 112 2.59 7.53 3.39
CA MET A 112 1.92 6.99 2.21
C MET A 112 0.98 8.03 1.60
N LEU A 113 0.12 8.64 2.43
CA LEU A 113 -0.77 9.73 1.99
C LEU A 113 0.02 10.90 1.41
N ALA A 114 1.13 11.30 2.01
CA ALA A 114 1.97 12.37 1.46
C ALA A 114 2.49 12.02 0.05
N GLN A 115 2.87 10.77 -0.21
CA GLN A 115 3.24 10.33 -1.56
C GLN A 115 2.02 10.34 -2.51
N ALA A 116 0.86 9.89 -2.05
CA ALA A 116 -0.37 9.91 -2.84
C ALA A 116 -0.76 11.35 -3.27
N VAL A 117 -0.69 12.30 -2.33
CA VAL A 117 -0.94 13.73 -2.58
C VAL A 117 0.01 14.30 -3.63
N ILE A 118 1.32 14.01 -3.51
CA ILE A 118 2.31 14.48 -4.47
C ILE A 118 2.05 13.88 -5.85
N LYS A 119 1.79 12.57 -5.91
CA LYS A 119 1.55 11.81 -7.15
C LYS A 119 0.29 12.28 -7.88
N LEU A 120 -0.75 12.66 -7.13
CA LEU A 120 -2.09 12.97 -7.65
C LEU A 120 -2.41 14.46 -7.59
N ALA A 121 -1.39 15.32 -7.52
CA ALA A 121 -1.56 16.76 -7.42
C ALA A 121 -2.41 17.37 -8.56
N ALA A 122 -2.35 16.78 -9.77
CA ALA A 122 -3.15 17.20 -10.92
C ALA A 122 -4.65 16.90 -10.77
N GLU A 123 -5.00 15.90 -9.96
CA GLU A 123 -6.37 15.40 -9.77
C GLU A 123 -6.97 15.84 -8.42
N ARG A 124 -6.33 16.80 -7.73
CA ARG A 124 -6.69 17.21 -6.36
C ARG A 124 -8.13 17.68 -6.19
N ASP A 125 -8.74 18.21 -7.25
CA ASP A 125 -10.12 18.71 -7.21
C ASP A 125 -11.14 17.57 -7.16
N ARG A 126 -10.68 16.33 -7.40
CA ARG A 126 -11.47 15.10 -7.46
C ARG A 126 -11.15 14.12 -6.35
N ILE A 127 -10.18 14.46 -5.47
CA ILE A 127 -9.67 13.56 -4.45
C ILE A 127 -9.50 14.30 -3.12
N SER A 128 -10.13 13.78 -2.08
CA SER A 128 -9.91 14.21 -0.69
C SER A 128 -9.11 13.16 0.05
N PHE A 129 -8.00 13.56 0.66
CA PHE A 129 -7.12 12.67 1.43
C PHE A 129 -7.43 12.78 2.93
N LEU A 130 -7.62 11.64 3.60
CA LEU A 130 -7.97 11.53 5.03
C LEU A 130 -7.00 10.66 5.83
#